data_AF-A0A5S4FYM4-F1
#
_entry.id   AF-A0A5S4FYM4-F1
#
_cell.length_a   1.000
_cell.length_b   1.000
_cell.length_c   1.000
_cell.angle_alpha   90.00
_cell.angle_beta   90.00
_cell.angle_gamma   90.00
#
_symmetry.space_group_name_H-M   'P 1'
#
loop_
_entity.id
_entity.type
_entity.pdbx_description
1 polymer ?
#
loop_
_entity_poly.entity_id
_entity_poly.type
_entity_poly.pdbx_seq_one_letter_code
_entity_poly.pdbx_strand_id
1 'polypeptide(L)'
;MARRPPDAVLPWRHWSDTTLDLVITAVVTTGTLVPVLLPRPHGAAVAAALLASVPVFWRRRCTIPAGFVVAAATTWLSAENDLPPLPLGALVLTYTLAAQPSPARRLAGVAVGGVLLLVSLILPGEELIDSGYIGMFFATAYALGTGGRARRARIGVLEERARRLEEERAAAAARERTRIARDMHDVVTHSVGLMVVQAESGALLVDRSPERAVEAFDAIADRGRDAIAQLRFVLDALRSDDPPPARRAQP
;
A
#
# COMPACT_ATOMS: atom_id res chain seq x y z
N MET A 1 24.81 11.23 9.53
CA MET A 1 23.60 11.77 8.87
C MET A 1 23.56 11.27 7.42
N ALA A 2 23.04 10.07 7.18
CA ALA A 2 22.89 9.53 5.83
C ALA A 2 21.55 9.99 5.24
N ARG A 3 21.61 10.72 4.13
CA ARG A 3 20.44 11.18 3.38
C ARG A 3 19.72 9.96 2.79
N ARG A 4 18.44 9.78 3.13
CA ARG A 4 17.52 8.85 2.44
C ARG A 4 17.55 9.17 0.93
N PRO A 5 17.67 8.18 0.03
CA PRO A 5 17.44 8.43 -1.38
C PRO A 5 15.98 8.85 -1.57
N PRO A 6 15.69 9.84 -2.43
CA PRO A 6 14.32 10.22 -2.73
C PRO A 6 13.64 9.03 -3.40
N ASP A 7 12.58 8.57 -2.77
CA ASP A 7 11.60 7.64 -3.28
C ASP A 7 11.32 8.01 -4.75
N ALA A 8 11.81 7.20 -5.68
CA ALA A 8 11.47 7.32 -7.10
C ALA A 8 10.01 6.88 -7.25
N VAL A 9 9.09 7.74 -6.80
CA VAL A 9 7.66 7.54 -6.94
C VAL A 9 7.37 7.67 -8.43
N LEU A 10 7.09 6.53 -9.05
CA LEU A 10 6.83 6.40 -10.47
C LEU A 10 5.83 7.47 -10.94
N PRO A 11 6.13 8.22 -12.02
CA PRO A 11 5.41 9.45 -12.40
C PRO A 11 3.98 9.21 -12.91
N TRP A 12 3.46 7.99 -12.97
CA TRP A 12 2.08 7.73 -13.36
C TRP A 12 1.05 7.81 -12.22
N ARG A 13 1.49 8.03 -10.96
CA ARG A 13 0.64 7.89 -9.76
C ARG A 13 -0.21 9.14 -9.38
N HIS A 14 -0.16 10.23 -10.13
CA HIS A 14 -0.79 11.50 -9.72
C HIS A 14 -1.92 12.00 -10.63
N TRP A 15 -2.49 11.16 -11.50
CA TRP A 15 -3.77 11.51 -12.12
C TRP A 15 -4.79 11.75 -11.00
N SER A 16 -5.31 12.98 -10.94
CA SER A 16 -6.40 13.29 -10.01
C SER A 16 -7.58 12.38 -10.35
N ASP A 17 -8.28 11.87 -9.34
CA ASP A 17 -9.43 10.97 -9.55
C ASP A 17 -10.44 11.54 -10.56
N THR A 18 -10.56 12.87 -10.61
CA THR A 18 -11.38 13.62 -11.55
C THR A 18 -10.89 13.52 -12.99
N THR A 19 -9.58 13.62 -13.26
CA THR A 19 -9.04 13.43 -14.61
C THR A 19 -9.27 12.02 -15.14
N LEU A 20 -9.12 11.00 -14.30
CA LEU A 20 -9.38 9.60 -14.69
C LEU A 20 -10.89 9.35 -14.94
N ASP A 21 -11.76 9.94 -14.11
CA ASP A 21 -13.20 9.85 -14.30
C ASP A 21 -13.63 10.55 -15.60
N LEU A 22 -13.06 11.72 -15.92
CA LEU A 22 -13.31 12.46 -17.16
C LEU A 22 -12.87 11.69 -18.41
N VAL A 23 -11.66 11.11 -18.40
CA VAL A 23 -11.15 10.31 -19.52
C VAL A 23 -12.06 9.11 -19.78
N ILE A 24 -12.48 8.39 -18.72
CA ILE A 24 -13.37 7.24 -18.88
C ILE A 24 -14.74 7.67 -19.41
N THR A 25 -15.31 8.77 -18.90
CA THR A 25 -16.58 9.29 -19.43
C THR A 25 -16.44 9.68 -20.90
N ALA A 26 -15.36 10.37 -21.29
CA ALA A 26 -15.12 10.75 -22.69
C ALA A 26 -15.02 9.51 -23.60
N VAL A 27 -14.31 8.47 -23.17
CA VAL A 27 -14.19 7.20 -23.92
C VAL A 27 -15.54 6.49 -24.04
N VAL A 28 -16.29 6.37 -22.93
CA VAL A 28 -17.62 5.74 -22.93
C VAL A 28 -18.57 6.52 -23.82
N THR A 29 -18.65 7.85 -23.68
CA THR A 29 -19.51 8.69 -24.50
C THR A 29 -19.15 8.59 -25.97
N THR A 30 -17.85 8.61 -26.33
CA THR A 30 -17.43 8.46 -27.74
C THR A 30 -17.81 7.08 -28.28
N GLY A 31 -17.54 6.01 -27.53
CA GLY A 31 -17.84 4.63 -27.93
C GLY A 31 -19.34 4.32 -28.01
N THR A 32 -20.18 5.05 -27.26
CA THR A 32 -21.64 4.93 -27.31
C THR A 32 -22.25 5.83 -28.41
N LEU A 33 -21.72 7.04 -28.60
CA LEU A 33 -22.31 8.03 -29.51
C LEU A 33 -21.98 7.76 -30.99
N VAL A 34 -20.76 7.32 -31.29
CA VAL A 34 -20.32 7.08 -32.69
C VAL A 34 -21.18 6.01 -33.39
N PRO A 35 -21.44 4.83 -32.80
CA PRO A 35 -22.28 3.82 -33.43
C PRO A 35 -23.73 4.26 -33.63
N VAL A 36 -24.24 5.15 -32.78
CA VAL A 36 -25.62 5.67 -32.84
C VAL A 36 -25.78 6.74 -33.94
N LEU A 37 -24.72 7.51 -34.22
CA LEU A 37 -24.77 8.58 -35.23
C LEU A 37 -24.65 8.07 -36.68
N LEU A 38 -24.06 6.90 -36.90
CA LEU A 38 -23.77 6.36 -38.24
C LEU A 38 -25.00 5.85 -39.03
N PRO A 39 -26.00 5.17 -38.41
CA PRO A 39 -27.13 4.58 -39.15
C PRO A 39 -28.19 5.62 -39.53
N ARG A 40 -28.72 6.37 -38.54
CA ARG A 40 -29.72 7.45 -38.72
C ARG A 40 -29.68 8.44 -37.55
N PRO A 41 -29.10 9.65 -37.71
CA PRO A 41 -29.06 10.61 -36.61
C PRO A 41 -30.45 11.21 -36.35
N HIS A 42 -31.06 10.84 -35.24
CA HIS A 42 -32.24 11.54 -34.69
C HIS A 42 -31.97 12.00 -33.25
N GLY A 43 -32.57 13.11 -32.86
CA GLY A 43 -32.26 13.77 -31.59
C GLY A 43 -32.54 12.92 -30.35
N ALA A 44 -33.51 11.99 -30.44
CA ALA A 44 -33.87 11.10 -29.35
C ALA A 44 -32.78 10.06 -29.08
N ALA A 45 -32.21 9.42 -30.10
CA ALA A 45 -31.12 8.45 -29.91
C ALA A 45 -29.84 9.12 -29.39
N VAL A 46 -29.53 10.34 -29.84
CA VAL A 46 -28.41 11.13 -29.29
C VAL A 46 -28.63 11.42 -27.80
N ALA A 47 -29.84 11.84 -27.42
CA ALA A 47 -30.17 12.07 -26.01
C ALA A 47 -30.07 10.79 -25.18
N ALA A 48 -30.56 9.66 -25.68
CA ALA A 48 -30.48 8.36 -25.01
C ALA A 48 -29.02 7.88 -24.88
N ALA A 49 -28.18 8.06 -25.91
CA ALA A 49 -26.74 7.74 -25.86
C ALA A 49 -25.98 8.59 -24.83
N LEU A 50 -26.33 9.88 -24.70
CA LEU A 50 -25.79 10.74 -23.66
C LEU A 50 -26.25 10.29 -22.27
N LEU A 51 -27.52 9.94 -22.10
CA LEU A 51 -28.04 9.40 -20.83
C LEU A 51 -27.42 8.04 -20.47
N ALA A 52 -27.02 7.23 -21.45
CA ALA A 52 -26.33 5.96 -21.23
C ALA A 52 -24.83 6.11 -20.87
N SER A 53 -24.22 7.29 -21.08
CA SER A 53 -22.76 7.48 -20.94
C SER A 53 -22.35 8.57 -19.95
N VAL A 54 -23.02 9.73 -19.93
CA VAL A 54 -22.69 10.89 -19.10
C VAL A 54 -22.80 10.60 -17.59
N PRO A 55 -23.79 9.84 -17.08
CA PRO A 55 -23.88 9.50 -15.66
C PRO A 55 -22.66 8.74 -15.10
N VAL A 56 -21.84 8.13 -15.96
CA VAL A 56 -20.59 7.43 -15.58
C VAL A 56 -19.59 8.38 -14.92
N PHE A 57 -19.66 9.68 -15.19
CA PHE A 57 -18.80 10.67 -14.52
C PHE A 57 -19.02 10.68 -13.01
N TRP A 58 -20.27 10.53 -12.57
CA TRP A 58 -20.64 10.51 -11.15
C TRP A 58 -20.59 9.11 -10.53
N ARG A 59 -19.98 8.12 -11.20
CA ARG A 59 -19.95 6.72 -10.75
C ARG A 59 -19.41 6.51 -9.34
N ARG A 60 -18.57 7.41 -8.83
CA ARG A 60 -17.99 7.30 -7.47
C ARG A 60 -18.90 7.85 -6.37
N ARG A 61 -19.76 8.82 -6.69
CA ARG A 61 -20.67 9.49 -5.72
C ARG A 61 -22.09 8.94 -5.78
N CYS A 62 -22.57 8.63 -6.98
CA CYS A 62 -23.97 8.34 -7.26
C CYS A 62 -24.11 7.05 -8.08
N THR A 63 -23.37 5.98 -7.73
CA THR A 63 -23.30 4.76 -8.56
C THR A 63 -24.65 4.10 -8.80
N ILE A 64 -25.52 4.04 -7.79
CA ILE A 64 -26.83 3.39 -7.87
C ILE A 64 -27.77 4.18 -8.81
N PRO A 65 -28.04 5.49 -8.58
CA PRO A 65 -28.90 6.25 -9.48
C PRO A 65 -28.30 6.38 -10.89
N ALA A 66 -26.97 6.51 -11.03
CA ALA A 66 -26.33 6.46 -12.34
C ALA A 66 -26.57 5.12 -13.05
N GLY A 67 -26.54 4.00 -12.32
CA GLY A 67 -26.89 2.67 -12.83
C GLY A 67 -28.31 2.60 -13.38
N PHE A 68 -29.30 3.13 -12.65
CA PHE A 68 -30.68 3.17 -13.11
C PHE A 68 -30.87 4.03 -14.36
N VAL A 69 -30.26 5.22 -14.41
CA VAL A 69 -30.34 6.10 -15.58
C VAL A 69 -29.70 5.43 -16.81
N VAL A 70 -28.52 4.84 -16.65
CA VAL A 70 -27.84 4.14 -17.74
C VAL A 70 -28.62 2.91 -18.19
N ALA A 71 -29.21 2.14 -17.25
CA ALA A 71 -30.05 0.99 -17.56
C ALA A 71 -31.26 1.42 -18.42
N ALA A 72 -32.03 2.41 -17.95
CA ALA A 72 -33.21 2.90 -18.66
C ALA A 72 -32.88 3.46 -20.05
N ALA A 73 -31.78 4.22 -20.17
CA ALA A 73 -31.32 4.75 -21.44
C ALA A 73 -30.86 3.65 -22.42
N THR A 74 -30.19 2.61 -21.92
CA THR A 74 -29.77 1.45 -22.73
C THR A 74 -30.98 0.65 -23.19
N THR A 75 -32.00 0.48 -22.32
CA THR A 75 -33.27 -0.14 -22.69
C THR A 75 -33.99 0.63 -23.79
N TRP A 76 -34.00 1.95 -23.70
CA TRP A 76 -34.62 2.79 -24.73
C TRP A 76 -33.91 2.61 -26.09
N LEU A 77 -32.57 2.70 -26.12
CA LEU A 77 -31.80 2.44 -27.34
C LEU A 77 -32.06 1.04 -27.92
N SER A 78 -32.19 0.03 -27.06
CA SER A 78 -32.53 -1.34 -27.48
C SER A 78 -33.92 -1.43 -28.13
N ALA A 79 -34.93 -0.77 -27.56
CA ALA A 79 -36.30 -0.77 -28.10
C ALA A 79 -36.40 -0.10 -29.48
N GLU A 80 -35.50 0.86 -29.76
CA GLU A 80 -35.42 1.55 -31.06
C GLU A 80 -34.50 0.84 -32.06
N ASN A 81 -33.88 -0.30 -31.70
CA ASN A 81 -32.87 -1.01 -32.49
C ASN A 81 -31.60 -0.17 -32.78
N ASP A 82 -31.34 0.85 -31.95
CA ASP A 82 -30.18 1.74 -32.04
C ASP A 82 -29.11 1.36 -30.98
N LEU A 83 -29.10 0.09 -30.54
CA LEU A 83 -28.19 -0.36 -29.49
C LEU A 83 -26.74 -0.39 -29.99
N PRO A 84 -25.79 0.27 -29.28
CA PRO A 84 -24.39 0.18 -29.63
C PRO A 84 -23.86 -1.26 -29.41
N PRO A 85 -22.83 -1.70 -30.16
CA PRO A 85 -22.31 -3.07 -30.09
C PRO A 85 -21.89 -3.53 -28.69
N LEU A 86 -21.46 -2.59 -27.84
CA LEU A 86 -21.11 -2.84 -26.45
C LEU A 86 -21.70 -1.74 -25.56
N PRO A 87 -22.47 -2.09 -24.50
CA PRO A 87 -23.01 -1.13 -23.56
C PRO A 87 -21.94 -0.69 -22.54
N LEU A 88 -20.95 0.07 -23.01
CA LEU A 88 -19.76 0.46 -22.23
C LEU A 88 -20.10 1.16 -20.91
N GLY A 89 -21.13 2.01 -20.89
CA GLY A 89 -21.57 2.70 -19.67
C GLY A 89 -22.05 1.72 -18.59
N ALA A 90 -22.84 0.72 -18.97
CA ALA A 90 -23.31 -0.32 -18.08
C ALA A 90 -22.14 -1.19 -17.57
N LEU A 91 -21.19 -1.56 -18.43
CA LEU A 91 -20.02 -2.35 -18.05
C LEU A 91 -19.12 -1.61 -17.03
N VAL A 92 -18.87 -0.32 -17.24
CA VAL A 92 -18.07 0.51 -16.32
C VAL A 92 -18.77 0.64 -14.97
N LEU A 93 -20.09 0.81 -14.95
CA LEU A 93 -20.84 0.87 -13.69
C LEU A 93 -20.88 -0.48 -12.96
N THR A 94 -21.00 -1.61 -13.68
CA THR A 94 -20.91 -2.96 -13.10
C THR A 94 -19.54 -3.20 -12.47
N TYR A 95 -18.46 -2.85 -13.17
CA TYR A 95 -17.10 -2.90 -12.60
C TYR A 95 -17.00 -2.04 -11.33
N THR A 96 -17.51 -0.81 -11.39
CA THR A 96 -17.43 0.15 -10.28
C THR A 96 -18.20 -0.32 -9.06
N LEU A 97 -19.39 -0.90 -9.26
CA LEU A 97 -20.20 -1.50 -8.20
C LEU A 97 -19.50 -2.71 -7.57
N ALA A 98 -18.93 -3.59 -8.38
CA ALA A 98 -18.17 -4.76 -7.92
C ALA A 98 -16.90 -4.39 -7.14
N ALA A 99 -16.31 -3.24 -7.47
CA ALA A 99 -15.12 -2.69 -6.85
C ALA A 99 -15.38 -2.01 -5.48
N GLN A 100 -16.66 -1.78 -5.10
CA GLN A 100 -17.03 -1.12 -3.85
C GLN A 100 -16.65 -1.95 -2.61
N PRO A 101 -16.18 -1.32 -1.52
CA PRO A 101 -15.82 -2.01 -0.30
C PRO A 101 -17.01 -2.44 0.56
N SER A 102 -18.17 -1.76 0.47
CA SER A 102 -19.31 -2.02 1.37
C SER A 102 -20.21 -3.16 0.89
N PRO A 103 -20.62 -4.09 1.77
CA PRO A 103 -21.40 -5.27 1.39
C PRO A 103 -22.81 -4.91 0.90
N ALA A 104 -23.42 -3.85 1.44
CA ALA A 104 -24.74 -3.36 1.00
C ALA A 104 -24.69 -2.83 -0.44
N ARG A 105 -23.66 -2.05 -0.81
CA ARG A 105 -23.49 -1.57 -2.19
C ARG A 105 -23.11 -2.70 -3.14
N ARG A 106 -22.44 -3.74 -2.64
CA ARG A 106 -22.16 -4.97 -3.42
C ARG A 106 -23.45 -5.72 -3.74
N LEU A 107 -24.34 -5.91 -2.77
CA LEU A 107 -25.64 -6.54 -3.02
C LEU A 107 -26.46 -5.71 -4.01
N ALA A 108 -26.45 -4.38 -3.88
CA ALA A 108 -27.03 -3.49 -4.88
C ALA A 108 -26.36 -3.65 -6.25
N GLY A 109 -25.05 -3.89 -6.30
CA GLY A 109 -24.32 -4.19 -7.53
C GLY A 109 -24.73 -5.50 -8.20
N VAL A 110 -24.95 -6.55 -7.41
CA VAL A 110 -25.47 -7.84 -7.90
C VAL A 110 -26.91 -7.67 -8.38
N ALA A 111 -27.74 -6.93 -7.64
CA ALA A 111 -29.12 -6.65 -8.04
C ALA A 111 -29.18 -5.84 -9.33
N VAL A 112 -28.41 -4.75 -9.45
CA VAL A 112 -28.35 -3.91 -10.66
C VAL A 112 -27.74 -4.67 -11.83
N GLY A 113 -26.67 -5.45 -11.63
CA GLY A 113 -26.09 -6.30 -12.67
C GLY A 113 -27.04 -7.39 -13.14
N GLY A 114 -27.79 -8.00 -12.23
CA GLY A 114 -28.84 -8.97 -12.54
C GLY A 114 -30.02 -8.34 -13.28
N VAL A 115 -30.47 -7.16 -12.87
CA VAL A 115 -31.52 -6.40 -13.56
C VAL A 115 -31.06 -5.98 -14.95
N LEU A 116 -29.84 -5.45 -15.11
CA LEU A 116 -29.26 -5.08 -16.41
C LEU A 116 -29.18 -6.29 -17.36
N LEU A 117 -28.73 -7.44 -16.85
CA LEU A 117 -28.66 -8.68 -17.60
C LEU A 117 -30.06 -9.16 -18.03
N LEU A 118 -31.02 -9.16 -17.10
CA LEU A 118 -32.41 -9.55 -17.37
C LEU A 118 -33.09 -8.62 -18.38
N VAL A 119 -32.89 -7.31 -18.25
CA VAL A 119 -33.44 -6.29 -19.17
C VAL A 119 -32.86 -6.47 -20.58
N SER A 120 -31.55 -6.78 -20.68
CA SER A 120 -30.90 -7.07 -21.96
C SER A 120 -31.35 -8.38 -22.61
N LEU A 121 -31.74 -9.39 -21.81
CA LEU A 121 -32.19 -10.71 -22.28
C LEU A 121 -33.66 -10.72 -22.72
N ILE A 122 -34.53 -9.93 -22.07
CA ILE A 122 -35.99 -10.07 -22.20
C ILE A 122 -36.57 -9.14 -23.27
N LEU A 123 -36.03 -7.93 -23.44
CA LEU A 123 -36.70 -6.87 -24.21
C LEU A 123 -36.50 -6.91 -25.73
N PRO A 124 -35.33 -7.26 -26.29
CA PRO A 124 -35.14 -7.23 -27.74
C PRO A 124 -35.43 -8.57 -28.46
N GLY A 125 -35.68 -9.67 -27.74
CA GLY A 125 -35.92 -10.97 -28.38
C GLY A 125 -34.72 -11.51 -29.18
N GLU A 126 -33.51 -11.06 -28.82
CA GLU A 126 -32.22 -11.45 -29.43
C GLU A 126 -31.98 -12.96 -29.38
N GLU A 127 -31.25 -13.49 -30.35
CA GLU A 127 -30.86 -14.91 -30.34
C GLU A 127 -30.03 -15.25 -29.09
N LEU A 128 -30.19 -16.49 -28.59
CA LEU A 128 -29.54 -16.97 -27.36
C LEU A 128 -28.00 -16.82 -27.38
N ILE A 129 -27.39 -16.80 -28.58
CA ILE A 129 -25.95 -16.71 -28.79
C ILE A 129 -25.45 -15.27 -28.54
N ASP A 130 -26.13 -14.25 -29.05
CA ASP A 130 -25.79 -12.84 -28.79
C ASP A 130 -26.00 -12.46 -27.31
N SER A 131 -27.03 -13.04 -26.70
CA SER A 131 -27.28 -12.93 -25.26
C SER A 131 -26.14 -13.49 -24.40
N GLY A 132 -25.55 -14.62 -24.80
CA GLY A 132 -24.41 -15.23 -24.11
C GLY A 132 -23.14 -14.37 -24.16
N TYR A 133 -22.89 -13.73 -25.31
CA TYR A 133 -21.74 -12.83 -25.50
C TYR A 133 -21.81 -11.62 -24.55
N ILE A 134 -22.95 -10.94 -24.48
CA ILE A 134 -23.16 -9.80 -23.57
C ILE A 134 -23.00 -10.22 -22.10
N GLY A 135 -23.60 -11.36 -21.72
CA GLY A 135 -23.47 -11.91 -20.38
C GLY A 135 -22.01 -12.16 -19.96
N MET A 136 -21.17 -12.61 -20.90
CA MET A 136 -19.73 -12.79 -20.67
C MET A 136 -19.00 -11.49 -20.35
N PHE A 137 -19.33 -10.36 -21.00
CA PHE A 137 -18.72 -9.06 -20.67
C PHE A 137 -19.13 -8.56 -19.29
N PHE A 138 -20.41 -8.71 -18.93
CA PHE A 138 -20.87 -8.34 -17.59
C PHE A 138 -20.21 -9.19 -16.51
N ALA A 139 -20.13 -10.51 -16.73
CA ALA A 139 -19.43 -11.43 -15.84
C ALA A 139 -17.94 -11.06 -15.70
N THR A 140 -17.28 -10.74 -16.81
CA THR A 140 -15.87 -10.33 -16.83
C THR A 140 -15.67 -8.99 -16.10
N ALA A 141 -16.51 -7.99 -16.36
CA ALA A 141 -16.44 -6.69 -15.67
C ALA A 141 -16.65 -6.83 -14.15
N TYR A 142 -17.59 -7.67 -13.73
CA TYR A 142 -17.83 -7.99 -12.33
C TYR A 142 -16.64 -8.75 -11.70
N ALA A 143 -16.09 -9.75 -12.40
CA ALA A 143 -14.91 -10.49 -11.95
C ALA A 143 -13.68 -9.58 -11.80
N LEU A 144 -13.46 -8.66 -12.74
CA LEU A 144 -12.38 -7.67 -12.66
C LEU A 144 -12.57 -6.69 -11.50
N GLY A 145 -13.80 -6.23 -11.26
CA GLY A 145 -14.10 -5.35 -10.14
C GLY A 145 -13.85 -6.01 -8.78
N THR A 146 -14.34 -7.25 -8.62
CA THR A 146 -14.14 -8.05 -7.40
C THR A 146 -12.67 -8.44 -7.20
N GLY A 147 -11.97 -8.84 -8.26
CA GLY A 147 -10.54 -9.16 -8.25
C GLY A 147 -9.69 -7.94 -7.90
N GLY A 148 -9.97 -6.78 -8.51
CA GLY A 148 -9.31 -5.51 -8.19
C GLY A 148 -9.49 -5.10 -6.73
N ARG A 149 -10.69 -5.29 -6.17
CA ARG A 149 -10.96 -5.06 -4.74
C ARG A 149 -10.16 -6.03 -3.86
N ALA A 150 -10.16 -7.33 -4.17
CA ALA A 150 -9.40 -8.33 -3.42
C ALA A 150 -7.89 -8.01 -3.45
N ARG A 151 -7.38 -7.57 -4.59
CA ARG A 151 -5.99 -7.11 -4.73
C ARG A 151 -5.69 -5.90 -3.87
N ARG A 152 -6.54 -4.86 -3.88
CA ARG A 152 -6.38 -3.68 -3.02
C ARG A 152 -6.39 -4.04 -1.53
N ALA A 153 -7.30 -4.93 -1.11
CA ALA A 153 -7.35 -5.41 0.27
C ALA A 153 -6.07 -6.18 0.67
N ARG A 154 -5.57 -7.05 -0.21
CA ARG A 154 -4.30 -7.77 0.02
C ARG A 154 -3.12 -6.83 0.13
N ILE A 155 -3.03 -5.82 -0.75
CA ILE A 155 -1.97 -4.80 -0.71
C ILE A 155 -2.02 -4.06 0.63
N GLY A 156 -3.20 -3.60 1.08
CA GLY A 156 -3.31 -2.92 2.38
C GLY A 156 -2.88 -3.79 3.57
N VAL A 157 -3.17 -5.10 3.55
CA VAL A 157 -2.70 -6.03 4.59
C VAL A 157 -1.17 -6.19 4.54
N LEU A 158 -0.57 -6.24 3.34
CA LEU A 158 0.88 -6.36 3.20
C LEU A 158 1.60 -5.08 3.62
N GLU A 159 1.07 -3.91 3.27
CA GLU A 159 1.59 -2.60 3.70
C GLU A 159 1.54 -2.47 5.23
N GLU A 160 0.44 -2.87 5.87
CA GLU A 160 0.33 -2.87 7.33
C GLU A 160 1.32 -3.83 7.99
N ARG A 161 1.51 -5.03 7.42
CA ARG A 161 2.51 -5.99 7.92
C ARG A 161 3.93 -5.47 7.77
N ALA A 162 4.25 -4.84 6.64
CA ALA A 162 5.56 -4.23 6.42
C ALA A 162 5.84 -3.14 7.44
N ARG A 163 4.85 -2.25 7.69
CA ARG A 163 4.95 -1.21 8.71
C ARG A 163 5.22 -1.79 10.11
N ARG A 164 4.47 -2.82 10.50
CA ARG A 164 4.67 -3.48 11.81
C ARG A 164 6.05 -4.13 11.94
N LEU A 165 6.56 -4.77 10.89
CA LEU A 165 7.90 -5.35 10.91
C LEU A 165 8.99 -4.28 11.03
N GLU A 166 8.81 -3.11 10.42
CA GLU A 166 9.73 -1.98 10.58
C GLU A 166 9.71 -1.44 12.02
N GLU A 167 8.52 -1.28 12.61
CA GLU A 167 8.34 -0.87 14.00
C GLU A 167 8.97 -1.89 14.98
N GLU A 168 8.75 -3.18 14.77
CA GLU A 168 9.32 -4.26 15.58
C GLU A 168 10.85 -4.29 15.50
N ARG A 169 11.43 -4.11 14.31
CA ARG A 169 12.89 -4.02 14.13
C ARG A 169 13.48 -2.81 14.84
N ALA A 170 12.82 -1.65 14.74
CA ALA A 170 13.26 -0.44 15.44
C ALA A 170 13.20 -0.63 16.96
N ALA A 171 12.13 -1.25 17.47
CA ALA A 171 11.98 -1.56 18.89
C ALA A 171 13.00 -2.60 19.37
N ALA A 172 13.30 -3.62 18.57
CA ALA A 172 14.34 -4.61 18.88
C ALA A 172 15.72 -3.95 18.95
N ALA A 173 16.08 -3.12 17.98
CA ALA A 173 17.35 -2.39 17.99
C ALA A 173 17.48 -1.44 19.19
N ALA A 174 16.40 -0.76 19.59
CA ALA A 174 16.39 0.11 20.78
C ALA A 174 16.55 -0.69 22.09
N ARG A 175 15.89 -1.85 22.21
CA ARG A 175 16.07 -2.76 23.34
C ARG A 175 17.50 -3.26 23.43
N GLU A 176 18.09 -3.63 22.30
CA GLU A 176 19.47 -4.11 22.24
C GLU A 176 20.46 -3.03 22.67
N ARG A 177 20.31 -1.79 22.17
CA ARG A 177 21.14 -0.65 22.62
C ARG A 177 21.04 -0.41 24.13
N THR A 178 19.84 -0.55 24.69
CA THR A 178 19.62 -0.38 26.14
C THR A 178 20.27 -1.51 26.94
N ARG A 179 20.21 -2.75 26.43
CA ARG A 179 20.91 -3.90 27.02
C ARG A 179 22.42 -3.67 27.03
N ILE A 180 23.00 -3.35 25.88
CA ILE A 180 24.44 -3.06 25.75
C ILE A 180 24.86 -1.94 26.70
N ALA A 181 24.09 -0.84 26.77
CA ALA A 181 24.40 0.25 27.68
C ALA A 181 24.43 -0.17 29.16
N ARG A 182 23.54 -1.08 29.58
CA ARG A 182 23.53 -1.64 30.93
C ARG A 182 24.75 -2.54 31.16
N ASP A 183 25.02 -3.46 30.26
CA ASP A 183 26.18 -4.36 30.38
C ASP A 183 27.50 -3.56 30.43
N MET A 184 27.62 -2.48 29.64
CA MET A 184 28.77 -1.58 29.70
C MET A 184 28.84 -0.82 31.02
N HIS A 185 27.70 -0.33 31.52
CA HIS A 185 27.64 0.37 32.80
C HIS A 185 28.04 -0.54 33.96
N ASP A 186 27.61 -1.79 33.95
CA ASP A 186 27.93 -2.75 35.02
C ASP A 186 29.44 -3.07 35.04
N VAL A 187 30.05 -3.29 33.87
CA VAL A 187 31.52 -3.49 33.75
C VAL A 187 32.29 -2.27 34.24
N VAL A 188 31.88 -1.06 33.82
CA VAL A 188 32.55 0.19 34.21
C VAL A 188 32.41 0.44 35.71
N THR A 189 31.19 0.36 36.24
CA THR A 189 30.89 0.61 37.66
C THR A 189 31.62 -0.38 38.55
N HIS A 190 31.64 -1.66 38.19
CA HIS A 190 32.35 -2.68 38.97
C HIS A 190 33.87 -2.43 38.97
N SER A 191 34.46 -2.18 37.78
CA SER A 191 35.90 -1.98 37.64
C SER A 191 36.38 -0.71 38.35
N VAL A 192 35.67 0.40 38.14
CA VAL A 192 35.99 1.68 38.78
C VAL A 192 35.78 1.59 40.30
N GLY A 193 34.72 0.94 40.77
CA GLY A 193 34.49 0.72 42.20
C GLY A 193 35.66 0.00 42.88
N LEU A 194 36.19 -1.06 42.27
CA LEU A 194 37.36 -1.77 42.80
C LEU A 194 38.64 -0.91 42.76
N MET A 195 38.84 -0.09 41.73
CA MET A 195 39.98 0.83 41.67
C MET A 195 39.92 1.88 42.78
N VAL A 196 38.73 2.43 43.06
CA VAL A 196 38.53 3.41 44.15
C VAL A 196 38.91 2.80 45.49
N VAL A 197 38.39 1.61 45.81
CA VAL A 197 38.71 0.90 47.06
C VAL A 197 40.22 0.62 47.19
N GLN A 198 40.88 0.23 46.09
CA GLN A 198 42.32 0.00 46.08
C GLN A 198 43.15 1.27 46.22
N ALA A 199 42.72 2.37 45.61
CA ALA A 199 43.41 3.66 45.72
C ALA A 199 43.35 4.18 47.16
N GLU A 200 42.18 4.07 47.80
CA GLU A 200 41.99 4.41 49.22
C GLU A 200 42.85 3.52 50.13
N SER A 201 42.88 2.22 49.85
CA SER A 201 43.69 1.26 50.63
C SER A 201 45.19 1.49 50.46
N GLY A 202 45.66 1.74 49.23
CA GLY A 202 47.06 1.99 48.92
C GLY A 202 47.60 3.25 49.60
N ALA A 203 46.81 4.33 49.64
CA ALA A 203 47.17 5.58 50.32
C ALA A 203 47.46 5.38 51.82
N LEU A 204 46.74 4.47 52.49
CA LEU A 204 46.95 4.16 53.92
C LEU A 204 48.25 3.37 54.19
N LEU A 205 48.84 2.76 53.15
CA LEU A 205 50.00 1.87 53.26
C LEU A 205 51.32 2.54 52.86
N VAL A 206 51.29 3.73 52.25
CA VAL A 206 52.48 4.42 51.72
C VAL A 206 53.60 4.57 52.74
N ASP A 207 53.28 4.98 53.98
CA ASP A 207 54.30 5.19 55.02
C ASP A 207 54.67 3.91 55.79
N ARG A 208 53.75 2.94 55.87
CA ARG A 208 53.88 1.75 56.73
C ARG A 208 54.44 0.53 55.99
N SER A 209 54.11 0.39 54.72
CA SER A 209 54.51 -0.74 53.87
C SER A 209 54.52 -0.31 52.39
N PRO A 210 55.59 0.39 51.96
CA PRO A 210 55.68 0.95 50.61
C PRO A 210 55.52 -0.10 49.50
N GLU A 211 56.07 -1.30 49.70
CA GLU A 211 55.96 -2.42 48.77
C GLU A 211 54.49 -2.80 48.49
N ARG A 212 53.66 -2.88 49.52
CA ARG A 212 52.21 -3.15 49.37
C ARG A 212 51.45 -1.99 48.75
N ALA A 213 51.90 -0.76 48.94
CA ALA A 213 51.32 0.40 48.26
C ALA A 213 51.61 0.33 46.75
N VAL A 214 52.81 -0.08 46.35
CA VAL A 214 53.16 -0.33 44.94
C VAL A 214 52.28 -1.44 44.34
N GLU A 215 52.13 -2.57 45.04
CA GLU A 215 51.23 -3.65 44.59
C GLU A 215 49.77 -3.17 44.38
N ALA A 216 49.27 -2.28 45.24
CA ALA A 216 47.94 -1.70 45.09
C ALA A 216 47.83 -0.81 43.84
N PHE A 217 48.83 0.01 43.54
CA PHE A 217 48.87 0.84 42.33
C PHE A 217 49.00 -0.01 41.06
N ASP A 218 49.80 -1.06 41.08
CA ASP A 218 49.92 -2.00 39.96
C ASP A 218 48.57 -2.70 39.67
N ALA A 219 47.87 -3.14 40.72
CA ALA A 219 46.55 -3.75 40.58
C ALA A 219 45.50 -2.78 39.99
N ILE A 220 45.57 -1.48 40.34
CA ILE A 220 44.72 -0.45 39.71
C ILE A 220 45.04 -0.33 38.22
N ALA A 221 46.34 -0.26 37.87
CA ALA A 221 46.78 -0.13 36.49
C ALA A 221 46.35 -1.32 35.64
N ASP A 222 46.50 -2.55 36.16
CA ASP A 222 46.08 -3.78 35.50
C ASP A 222 44.56 -3.80 35.26
N ARG A 223 43.75 -3.50 36.29
CA ARG A 223 42.30 -3.40 36.11
C ARG A 223 41.89 -2.32 35.10
N GLY A 224 42.64 -1.22 35.03
CA GLY A 224 42.40 -0.14 34.07
C GLY A 224 42.58 -0.62 32.64
N ARG A 225 43.68 -1.34 32.40
CA ARG A 225 43.97 -1.94 31.10
C ARG A 225 42.94 -3.01 30.73
N ASP A 226 42.53 -3.86 31.67
CA ASP A 226 41.53 -4.90 31.46
C ASP A 226 40.14 -4.32 31.12
N ALA A 227 39.69 -3.30 31.85
CA ALA A 227 38.40 -2.64 31.58
C ALA A 227 38.38 -1.99 30.18
N ILE A 228 39.47 -1.33 29.78
CA ILE A 228 39.61 -0.74 28.43
C ILE A 228 39.61 -1.83 27.35
N ALA A 229 40.26 -2.97 27.59
CA ALA A 229 40.28 -4.10 26.66
C ALA A 229 38.88 -4.71 26.47
N GLN A 230 38.12 -4.90 27.55
CA GLN A 230 36.74 -5.39 27.50
C GLN A 230 35.80 -4.45 26.74
N LEU A 231 35.92 -3.13 26.94
CA LEU A 231 35.14 -2.14 26.20
C LEU A 231 35.47 -2.16 24.69
N ARG A 232 36.76 -2.27 24.34
CA ARG A 232 37.19 -2.38 22.93
C ARG A 232 36.64 -3.63 22.27
N PHE A 233 36.68 -4.77 22.97
CA PHE A 233 36.13 -6.03 22.47
C PHE A 233 34.64 -5.91 22.11
N VAL A 234 33.84 -5.28 22.97
CA VAL A 234 32.40 -5.10 22.72
C VAL A 234 32.14 -4.13 21.56
N LEU A 235 32.93 -3.06 21.46
CA LEU A 235 32.82 -2.10 20.35
C LEU A 235 33.24 -2.71 19.00
N ASP A 236 34.27 -3.54 18.98
CA ASP A 236 34.71 -4.25 17.77
C ASP A 236 33.68 -5.30 17.32
N ALA A 237 33.04 -6.00 18.26
CA ALA A 237 31.93 -6.90 17.96
C ALA A 237 30.76 -6.15 17.29
N LEU A 238 30.37 -4.98 17.79
CA LEU A 238 29.31 -4.16 17.20
C LEU A 238 29.67 -3.58 15.82
N ARG A 239 30.95 -3.36 15.54
CA ARG A 239 31.43 -2.85 14.24
C ARG A 239 31.51 -3.94 13.17
N SER A 240 31.64 -5.20 13.58
CA SER A 240 31.75 -6.35 12.68
C SER A 240 30.41 -6.75 12.06
N ASP A 241 29.29 -6.40 12.71
CA ASP A 241 27.93 -6.63 12.23
C ASP A 241 27.41 -5.54 11.27
N ASP A 242 28.14 -4.43 11.11
CA ASP A 242 27.81 -3.40 10.11
C ASP A 242 28.28 -3.88 8.71
N PRO A 243 27.42 -3.87 7.68
CA PRO A 243 27.82 -4.30 6.35
C PRO A 243 29.00 -3.47 5.85
N PRO A 244 30.04 -4.08 5.25
CA PRO A 244 31.24 -3.36 4.85
C PRO A 244 30.85 -2.19 3.93
N PRO A 245 31.40 -0.99 4.13
CA PRO A 245 31.04 0.18 3.34
C PRO A 245 31.21 -0.16 1.87
N ALA A 246 30.13 0.02 1.09
CA ALA A 246 30.12 -0.24 -0.33
C ALA A 246 31.32 0.47 -0.97
N ARG A 247 32.33 -0.31 -1.35
CA ARG A 247 33.52 0.19 -2.05
C ARG A 247 33.01 0.83 -3.34
N ARG A 248 33.01 2.17 -3.38
CA ARG A 248 32.87 2.91 -4.64
C ARG A 248 34.02 2.44 -5.52
N ALA A 249 33.70 1.68 -6.57
CA ALA A 249 34.62 1.46 -7.67
C ALA A 249 35.02 2.84 -8.20
N GLN A 250 36.29 3.20 -7.99
CA GLN A 250 36.87 4.36 -8.66
C GLN A 250 37.22 3.92 -10.10
N PRO A 251 36.99 4.80 -11.09
CA PRO A 251 37.17 4.51 -12.51
C PRO A 251 38.63 4.22 -12.88
#